data_AF-A0A2N2HRG1-F1
#
_entry.id   AF-A0A2N2HRG1-F1
#
_cell.length_a   1.000
_cell.length_b   1.000
_cell.length_c   1.000
_cell.angle_alpha   90.00
_cell.angle_beta   90.00
_cell.angle_gamma   90.00
#
_symmetry.space_group_name_H-M   'P 1'
#
loop_
_entity.id
_entity.type
_entity.pdbx_description
1 polymer ?
#
loop_
_entity_poly.entity_id
_entity_poly.type
_entity_poly.pdbx_seq_one_letter_code
_entity_poly.pdbx_strand_id
1 'polypeptide(L)'
;MRSLIVFFTLLGILACPIAATAGSVSPAVMDRYRQVKASIEEMRQTKAGVYAREVLESTQQTLAKAKEAADSGNEGTVKTALDMAVLQMDLAKARTEEREAAEKTAVTRARLDKLQKRLDDILAGKGEKP
;
A
#
# COMPACT_ATOMS: atom_id res chain seq x y z
N MET A 1 76.26 -3.74 9.64
CA MET A 1 75.90 -3.30 11.00
C MET A 1 75.93 -1.77 11.05
N ARG A 2 74.88 -1.15 11.61
CA ARG A 2 74.73 0.28 11.98
C ARG A 2 74.56 1.22 10.76
N SER A 3 73.48 1.98 10.56
CA SER A 3 72.45 2.59 11.43
C SER A 3 71.15 2.71 10.61
N LEU A 4 69.97 2.26 11.06
CA LEU A 4 68.97 2.97 11.89
C LEU A 4 68.85 4.49 11.62
N ILE A 5 67.60 4.93 11.41
CA ILE A 5 67.07 6.31 11.25
C ILE A 5 66.89 6.76 9.80
N VAL A 6 65.70 6.49 9.21
CA VAL A 6 64.70 7.52 8.88
C VAL A 6 63.33 6.85 8.98
N PHE A 7 62.73 7.05 10.15
CA PHE A 7 61.30 6.94 10.40
C PHE A 7 60.58 7.98 9.52
N PHE A 8 59.33 7.71 9.11
CA PHE A 8 58.33 8.73 8.76
C PHE A 8 58.30 9.29 7.32
N THR A 9 57.70 8.54 6.40
CA THR A 9 56.89 9.09 5.28
C THR A 9 55.77 8.08 4.97
N LEU A 10 54.68 8.10 5.74
CA LEU A 10 53.45 8.83 5.41
C LEU A 10 52.82 8.26 4.12
N LEU A 11 52.08 7.15 4.22
CA LEU A 11 50.61 7.19 4.27
C LEU A 11 50.00 8.06 3.16
N GLY A 12 50.06 7.58 1.92
CA GLY A 12 49.32 8.13 0.78
C GLY A 12 48.14 7.24 0.43
N ILE A 13 47.25 6.99 1.40
CA ILE A 13 45.92 6.46 1.13
C ILE A 13 45.21 7.55 0.32
N LEU A 14 45.16 7.40 -1.00
CA LEU A 14 44.28 8.17 -1.87
C LEU A 14 42.85 7.63 -1.65
N ALA A 15 42.32 7.87 -0.45
CA ALA A 15 40.90 7.82 -0.19
C ALA A 15 40.32 8.97 -0.98
N CYS A 16 39.80 8.67 -2.16
CA CYS A 16 38.84 9.52 -2.82
C CYS A 16 37.58 9.48 -1.94
N PRO A 17 37.20 10.56 -1.22
CA PRO A 17 35.83 10.62 -0.77
C PRO A 17 35.01 10.82 -2.05
N ILE A 18 34.37 9.74 -2.53
CA ILE A 18 33.14 9.90 -3.28
C ILE A 18 32.25 10.67 -2.32
N ALA A 19 32.17 11.99 -2.53
CA ALA A 19 31.15 12.81 -1.93
C ALA A 19 29.82 12.26 -2.46
N ALA A 20 29.27 11.29 -1.73
CA ALA A 20 27.87 10.96 -1.82
C ALA A 20 27.15 12.28 -1.58
N THR A 21 26.64 12.87 -2.65
CA THR A 21 25.66 13.93 -2.54
C THR A 21 24.54 13.32 -1.73
N ALA A 22 24.48 13.62 -0.44
CA ALA A 22 23.29 13.44 0.37
C ALA A 22 22.25 14.38 -0.24
N GLY A 23 21.65 13.94 -1.35
CA GLY A 23 20.58 14.63 -2.03
C GLY A 23 19.40 14.58 -1.08
N SER A 24 19.12 15.68 -0.43
CA SER A 24 17.86 15.83 0.31
C SER A 24 16.71 15.51 -0.64
N VAL A 25 15.75 14.71 -0.19
CA VAL A 25 14.54 14.44 -0.97
C VAL A 25 13.79 15.74 -1.23
N SER A 26 13.37 15.95 -2.48
CA SER A 26 12.66 17.17 -2.86
C SER A 26 11.35 17.37 -2.07
N PRO A 27 10.97 18.62 -1.76
CA PRO A 27 9.73 18.92 -1.03
C PRO A 27 8.49 18.31 -1.69
N ALA A 28 8.41 18.35 -3.02
CA ALA A 28 7.29 17.80 -3.79
C ALA A 28 7.11 16.28 -3.55
N VAL A 29 8.19 15.52 -3.42
CA VAL A 29 8.13 14.08 -3.12
C VAL A 29 7.64 13.84 -1.69
N MET A 30 8.06 14.68 -0.74
CA MET A 30 7.59 14.59 0.65
C MET A 30 6.13 15.02 0.81
N ASP A 31 5.65 15.98 0.01
CA ASP A 31 4.23 16.34 -0.03
C ASP A 31 3.39 15.20 -0.58
N ARG A 32 3.84 14.56 -1.67
CA ARG A 32 3.21 13.35 -2.18
C ARG A 32 3.17 12.23 -1.13
N TYR A 33 4.26 12.03 -0.39
CA TYR A 33 4.28 11.07 0.73
C TYR A 33 3.21 11.37 1.78
N ARG A 34 3.05 12.64 2.20
CA ARG A 34 2.02 13.05 3.15
C ARG A 34 0.62 12.81 2.61
N GLN A 35 0.40 13.09 1.32
CA GLN A 35 -0.88 12.86 0.66
C GLN A 35 -1.23 11.37 0.64
N VAL A 36 -0.31 10.51 0.18
CA VAL A 36 -0.53 9.05 0.14
C VAL A 36 -0.78 8.51 1.56
N LYS A 37 -0.02 8.97 2.55
CA LYS A 37 -0.24 8.61 3.95
C LYS A 37 -1.64 8.98 4.42
N ALA A 38 -2.10 10.21 4.17
CA ALA A 38 -3.43 10.66 4.53
C ALA A 38 -4.53 9.83 3.85
N SER A 39 -4.38 9.54 2.55
CA SER A 39 -5.34 8.73 1.81
C SER A 39 -5.45 7.29 2.34
N ILE A 40 -4.36 6.68 2.82
CA ILE A 40 -4.42 5.35 3.45
C ILE A 40 -5.21 5.41 4.76
N GLU A 41 -4.99 6.44 5.59
CA GLU A 41 -5.75 6.61 6.83
C GLU A 41 -7.24 6.84 6.56
N GLU A 42 -7.58 7.60 5.52
CA GLU A 42 -8.96 7.76 5.06
C GLU A 42 -9.56 6.41 4.62
N MET A 43 -8.85 5.66 3.77
CA MET A 43 -9.32 4.35 3.31
C MET A 43 -9.58 3.37 4.45
N ARG A 44 -8.79 3.42 5.53
CA ARG A 44 -8.98 2.60 6.73
C ARG A 44 -10.28 2.88 7.48
N GLN A 45 -10.85 4.07 7.32
CA GLN A 45 -12.13 4.45 7.91
C GLN A 45 -13.33 4.06 7.05
N THR A 46 -13.10 3.55 5.83
CA THR A 46 -14.13 3.06 4.93
C THR A 46 -14.26 1.54 4.97
N LYS A 47 -15.13 0.97 4.12
CA LYS A 47 -15.22 -0.49 3.93
C LYS A 47 -13.92 -1.12 3.44
N ALA A 48 -13.01 -0.35 2.83
CA ALA A 48 -11.68 -0.85 2.48
C ALA A 48 -10.88 -1.26 3.73
N GLY A 49 -11.07 -0.57 4.87
CA GLY A 49 -10.51 -0.95 6.17
C GLY A 49 -10.96 -2.32 6.68
N VAL A 50 -12.11 -2.82 6.21
CA VAL A 50 -12.65 -4.13 6.55
C VAL A 50 -12.31 -5.16 5.47
N TYR A 51 -12.64 -4.88 4.21
CA TYR A 51 -12.55 -5.83 3.11
C TYR A 51 -11.15 -5.97 2.50
N ALA A 52 -10.30 -4.98 2.67
CA ALA A 52 -8.95 -4.93 2.10
C ALA A 52 -7.88 -4.62 3.15
N ARG A 53 -8.13 -4.98 4.41
CA ARG A 53 -7.25 -4.68 5.55
C ARG A 53 -5.80 -5.10 5.33
N GLU A 54 -5.56 -6.33 4.88
CA GLU A 54 -4.21 -6.85 4.63
C GLU A 54 -3.46 -6.04 3.57
N VAL A 55 -4.17 -5.59 2.52
CA VAL A 55 -3.58 -4.74 1.48
C VAL A 55 -3.19 -3.40 2.07
N LEU A 56 -4.07 -2.77 2.87
CA LEU A 56 -3.78 -1.50 3.55
C LEU A 56 -2.67 -1.60 4.61
N GLU A 57 -2.48 -2.76 5.23
CA GLU A 57 -1.34 -3.04 6.12
C GLU A 57 -0.04 -3.17 5.32
N SER A 58 -0.07 -3.87 4.19
CA SER A 58 1.06 -3.92 3.26
C SER A 58 1.44 -2.53 2.72
N THR A 59 0.46 -1.70 2.37
CA THR A 59 0.70 -0.32 1.92
C THR A 59 1.39 0.52 2.99
N GLN A 60 1.01 0.35 4.27
CA GLN A 60 1.70 1.04 5.37
C GLN A 60 3.16 0.59 5.52
N GLN A 61 3.45 -0.69 5.33
CA GLN A 61 4.84 -1.18 5.31
C GLN A 61 5.63 -0.59 4.14
N THR A 62 5.01 -0.44 2.97
CA THR A 62 5.62 0.25 1.81
C THR A 62 5.93 1.71 2.15
N LEU A 63 5.04 2.42 2.85
CA LEU A 63 5.30 3.79 3.32
C LEU A 63 6.41 3.87 4.38
N ALA A 64 6.53 2.87 5.25
CA ALA A 64 7.66 2.82 6.20
C ALA A 64 9.00 2.76 5.44
N LYS A 65 9.09 1.92 4.39
CA LYS A 65 10.27 1.88 3.50
C LYS A 65 10.50 3.19 2.77
N ALA A 66 9.43 3.87 2.32
CA ALA A 66 9.53 5.19 1.70
C ALA A 66 10.12 6.21 2.69
N LYS A 67 9.75 6.13 3.97
CA LYS A 67 10.28 7.01 5.03
C LYS A 67 11.76 6.73 5.30
N GLU A 68 12.16 5.46 5.41
CA GLU A 68 13.57 5.07 5.56
C GLU A 68 14.43 5.52 4.37
N ALA A 69 13.89 5.39 3.15
CA ALA A 69 14.53 5.91 1.94
C ALA A 69 14.65 7.44 1.95
N ALA A 70 13.64 8.14 2.48
CA ALA A 70 13.70 9.59 2.60
C ALA A 70 14.77 10.04 3.61
N ASP A 71 14.88 9.34 4.73
CA ASP A 71 15.88 9.62 5.77
C ASP A 71 17.32 9.38 5.30
N SER A 72 17.49 8.48 4.32
CA SER A 72 18.78 8.22 3.67
C SER A 72 19.04 9.07 2.42
N GLY A 73 18.15 10.01 2.08
CA GLY A 73 18.30 10.88 0.89
C GLY A 73 18.08 10.17 -0.45
N ASN A 74 17.46 8.98 -0.45
CA ASN A 74 17.25 8.18 -1.65
C ASN A 74 15.89 8.49 -2.30
N GLU A 75 15.80 9.66 -2.96
CA GLU A 75 14.55 10.13 -3.59
C GLU A 75 13.97 9.13 -4.60
N GLY A 76 14.82 8.44 -5.37
CA GLY A 76 14.37 7.44 -6.34
C GLY A 76 13.58 6.31 -5.66
N THR A 77 14.10 5.80 -4.54
CA THR A 77 13.42 4.76 -3.76
C THR A 77 12.14 5.28 -3.11
N VAL A 78 12.11 6.55 -2.66
CA VAL A 78 10.87 7.17 -2.17
C VAL A 78 9.81 7.18 -3.27
N LYS A 79 10.15 7.63 -4.49
CA LYS A 79 9.21 7.68 -5.62
C LYS A 79 8.66 6.30 -5.95
N THR A 80 9.52 5.30 -6.08
CA THR A 80 9.09 3.92 -6.37
C THR A 80 8.20 3.35 -5.27
N ALA A 81 8.53 3.60 -4.00
CA ALA A 81 7.70 3.15 -2.89
C ALA A 81 6.34 3.86 -2.87
N LEU A 82 6.28 5.15 -3.23
CA LEU A 82 5.00 5.88 -3.37
C LEU A 82 4.17 5.35 -4.54
N ASP A 83 4.77 5.03 -5.68
CA ASP A 83 4.07 4.44 -6.83
C ASP A 83 3.49 3.06 -6.45
N MET A 84 4.29 2.24 -5.76
CA MET A 84 3.84 0.95 -5.24
C MET A 84 2.68 1.12 -4.25
N ALA A 85 2.77 2.10 -3.34
CA ALA A 85 1.72 2.36 -2.38
C ALA A 85 0.39 2.75 -3.06
N VAL A 86 0.45 3.56 -4.13
CA VAL A 86 -0.73 3.91 -4.94
C VAL A 86 -1.34 2.67 -5.61
N LEU A 87 -0.52 1.80 -6.20
CA LEU A 87 -1.02 0.56 -6.81
C LEU A 87 -1.69 -0.36 -5.77
N GLN A 88 -1.12 -0.45 -4.57
CA GLN A 88 -1.72 -1.23 -3.48
C GLN A 88 -3.03 -0.60 -3.00
N MET A 89 -3.15 0.73 -2.98
CA MET A 89 -4.42 1.41 -2.69
C MET A 89 -5.48 1.09 -3.74
N ASP A 90 -5.14 1.11 -5.03
CA ASP A 90 -6.10 0.77 -6.08
C ASP A 90 -6.51 -0.70 -6.03
N LEU A 91 -5.58 -1.60 -5.68
CA LEU A 91 -5.91 -2.99 -5.37
C LEU A 91 -6.89 -3.10 -4.19
N ALA A 92 -6.70 -2.32 -3.13
CA ALA A 92 -7.59 -2.30 -1.98
C ALA A 92 -8.99 -1.82 -2.35
N LYS A 93 -9.12 -0.81 -3.23
CA LYS A 93 -10.41 -0.37 -3.77
C LYS A 93 -11.08 -1.49 -4.56
N ALA A 94 -10.37 -2.10 -5.51
CA ALA A 94 -10.89 -3.19 -6.33
C ALA A 94 -11.40 -4.37 -5.48
N ARG A 95 -10.65 -4.78 -4.45
CA ARG A 95 -11.06 -5.82 -3.48
C ARG A 95 -12.34 -5.44 -2.72
N THR A 96 -12.48 -4.17 -2.38
CA THR A 96 -13.66 -3.64 -1.68
C THR A 96 -14.88 -3.71 -2.60
N GLU A 97 -14.75 -3.23 -3.84
CA GLU A 97 -15.80 -3.26 -4.86
C GLU A 97 -16.24 -4.69 -5.19
N GLU A 98 -15.28 -5.61 -5.35
CA GLU A 98 -15.56 -7.04 -5.57
C GLU A 98 -16.39 -7.63 -4.43
N ARG A 99 -16.03 -7.33 -3.18
CA ARG A 99 -16.77 -7.81 -2.00
C ARG A 99 -18.18 -7.24 -1.92
N GLU A 100 -18.35 -5.95 -2.18
CA GLU A 100 -19.68 -5.35 -2.23
C GLU A 100 -20.55 -5.95 -3.34
N ALA A 101 -19.97 -6.20 -4.51
CA ALA A 101 -20.67 -6.81 -5.63
C ALA A 101 -21.10 -8.25 -5.29
N ALA A 102 -20.23 -9.01 -4.62
CA ALA A 102 -20.53 -10.36 -4.15
C ALA A 102 -21.68 -10.37 -3.14
N GLU A 103 -21.66 -9.46 -2.16
CA GLU A 103 -22.74 -9.32 -1.17
C GLU A 103 -24.08 -8.95 -1.82
N LYS A 104 -24.08 -7.96 -2.72
CA LYS A 104 -25.29 -7.58 -3.49
C LYS A 104 -25.82 -8.76 -4.30
N THR A 105 -24.93 -9.51 -4.94
CA THR A 105 -25.30 -10.70 -5.70
C THR A 105 -25.92 -11.78 -4.81
N ALA A 106 -25.36 -12.02 -3.64
CA ALA A 106 -25.90 -12.98 -2.67
C ALA A 106 -27.31 -12.58 -2.19
N VAL A 107 -27.53 -11.29 -1.89
CA VAL A 107 -28.84 -10.75 -1.51
C VAL A 107 -29.85 -10.91 -2.66
N THR A 108 -29.48 -10.58 -3.89
CA THR A 108 -30.36 -10.74 -5.06
C THR A 108 -30.71 -12.20 -5.30
N ARG A 109 -29.75 -13.13 -5.17
CA ARG A 109 -30.03 -14.58 -5.28
C ARG A 109 -31.01 -15.06 -4.22
N ALA A 110 -30.79 -14.70 -2.95
CA ALA A 110 -31.72 -15.07 -1.88
C ALA A 110 -33.14 -14.52 -2.10
N ARG A 111 -33.26 -13.32 -2.67
CA ARG A 111 -34.56 -12.74 -3.05
C ARG A 111 -35.21 -13.50 -4.21
N LEU A 112 -34.43 -13.87 -5.22
CA LEU A 112 -34.91 -14.69 -6.35
C LEU A 112 -35.41 -16.05 -5.85
N ASP A 113 -34.66 -16.73 -4.98
CA ASP A 113 -35.07 -18.02 -4.41
C ASP A 113 -36.38 -17.92 -3.64
N LYS A 114 -36.55 -16.84 -2.85
CA LYS A 114 -37.81 -16.58 -2.13
C LYS A 114 -38.97 -16.32 -3.09
N LEU A 115 -38.75 -15.56 -4.16
CA LEU A 115 -39.79 -15.29 -5.16
C LEU A 115 -40.16 -16.55 -5.94
N GLN A 116 -39.17 -17.36 -6.32
CA GLN A 116 -39.38 -18.64 -6.99
C GLN A 116 -40.22 -19.57 -6.11
N LYS A 117 -39.84 -19.72 -4.83
CA LYS A 117 -40.61 -20.54 -3.89
C LYS A 117 -42.06 -20.06 -3.74
N ARG A 118 -42.28 -18.75 -3.65
CA ARG A 118 -43.65 -18.19 -3.60
C ARG A 118 -44.44 -18.50 -4.88
N LEU A 119 -43.80 -18.43 -6.05
CA LEU A 119 -44.43 -18.79 -7.31
C LEU A 119 -44.80 -20.28 -7.33
N ASP A 120 -43.89 -21.16 -6.92
CA ASP A 120 -44.13 -22.60 -6.86
C ASP A 120 -45.27 -22.94 -5.89
N ASP A 121 -45.34 -22.28 -4.72
CA ASP A 121 -46.44 -22.45 -3.76
C ASP A 121 -47.79 -22.01 -4.34
N ILE A 122 -47.83 -20.89 -5.08
CA ILE A 122 -49.04 -20.42 -5.78
C ILE A 122 -49.48 -21.43 -6.86
N LEU A 123 -48.53 -21.90 -7.68
CA LEU A 123 -48.81 -22.87 -8.76
C LEU A 123 -49.26 -24.23 -8.21
N ALA A 124 -48.76 -24.63 -7.04
CA ALA A 124 -49.20 -25.84 -6.34
C ALA A 124 -50.58 -25.70 -5.65
N GLY A 125 -51.27 -24.57 -5.82
CA GLY A 125 -52.56 -24.29 -5.19
C GLY A 125 -52.48 -24.04 -3.68
N LYS A 126 -51.27 -23.80 -3.15
CA LYS A 126 -50.99 -23.49 -1.74
C LYS A 126 -50.81 -21.99 -1.48
N GLY A 127 -51.14 -21.14 -2.46
CA GLY A 127 -51.05 -19.70 -2.33
C GLY A 127 -51.87 -19.18 -1.16
N GLU A 128 -51.33 -18.18 -0.44
CA GLU A 128 -52.05 -17.46 0.63
C GLU A 128 -53.43 -17.03 0.11
N LYS A 129 -54.50 -17.59 0.68
CA LYS A 129 -55.85 -17.03 0.53
C LYS A 129 -55.86 -15.65 1.22
N PRO A 130 -56.58 -14.68 0.65
CA PRO A 130 -56.66 -13.32 1.20
C PRO A 130 -57.15 -13.30 2.65
#